data_AF-Q3A435-F1
#
_entry.id   AF-Q3A435-F1
#
_cell.length_a   1.000
_cell.length_b   1.000
_cell.length_c   1.000
_cell.angle_alpha   90.00
_cell.angle_beta   90.00
_cell.angle_gamma   90.00
#
_symmetry.space_group_name_H-M   'P 1'
#
loop_
_entity.id
_entity.type
_entity.pdbx_description
1 polymer ?
#
loop_
_entity_poly.entity_id
_entity_poly.type
_entity_poly.pdbx_seq_one_letter_code
_entity_poly.pdbx_strand_id
1 'polypeptide(L)'
;MNKLLIICALTTCLMACKQADWDNRDPVPTPYQASNIGQNGKDDIRFPHSRHASIFACNICHRDNIAKIRLDQQQGHGRCLDCHRNKGRGPTDCGGCHIHE
;
A
#
# COMPACT_ATOMS: atom_id res chain seq x y z
N MET A 1 16.08 -56.78 24.50
CA MET A 1 17.17 -55.83 24.81
C MET A 1 17.15 -54.73 23.75
N ASN A 2 17.05 -53.49 24.22
CA ASN A 2 16.50 -52.32 23.53
C ASN A 2 17.34 -51.80 22.37
N LYS A 3 16.67 -51.60 21.23
CA LYS A 3 17.07 -50.63 20.21
C LYS A 3 16.14 -49.42 20.32
N LEU A 4 16.78 -48.27 20.46
CA LEU A 4 16.38 -46.97 19.92
C LEU A 4 14.99 -46.41 20.30
N LEU A 5 15.07 -45.43 21.20
CA LEU A 5 14.21 -44.26 21.27
C LEU A 5 13.76 -43.78 19.87
N ILE A 6 12.46 -43.57 19.70
CA ILE A 6 11.82 -42.23 19.66
C ILE A 6 10.31 -42.51 19.57
N ILE A 7 9.64 -42.19 20.67
CA ILE A 7 8.24 -42.46 20.94
C ILE A 7 7.45 -41.23 20.48
N CYS A 8 6.42 -41.48 19.69
CA CYS A 8 5.12 -40.79 19.72
C CYS A 8 5.11 -39.24 19.75
N ALA A 9 4.72 -38.64 18.62
CA ALA A 9 3.75 -37.55 18.63
C ALA A 9 2.99 -37.53 17.29
N LEU A 10 2.08 -38.49 17.14
CA LEU A 10 0.98 -38.46 16.17
C LEU A 10 -0.07 -37.42 16.60
N THR A 11 0.32 -36.14 16.68
CA THR A 11 -0.62 -35.09 17.06
C THR A 11 -0.31 -33.79 16.34
N THR A 12 -1.32 -33.31 15.61
CA THR A 12 -1.41 -32.07 14.84
C THR A 12 -0.80 -32.16 13.43
N CYS A 13 -1.56 -32.51 12.40
CA CYS A 13 -2.60 -31.69 11.76
C CYS A 13 -2.01 -30.39 11.21
N LEU A 14 -2.00 -30.30 9.87
CA LEU A 14 -2.09 -29.09 9.05
C LEU A 14 -1.56 -27.79 9.68
N MET A 15 -0.46 -27.26 9.10
CA MET A 15 -0.05 -25.84 9.00
C MET A 15 1.40 -25.63 9.40
N ALA A 16 2.34 -25.88 8.48
CA ALA A 16 3.69 -25.33 8.61
C ALA A 16 4.41 -25.12 7.26
N CYS A 17 3.67 -24.82 6.18
CA CYS A 17 4.23 -24.15 5.00
C CYS A 17 3.70 -22.72 4.91
N LYS A 18 3.90 -21.92 5.96
CA LYS A 18 3.95 -20.46 5.82
C LYS A 18 5.37 -20.11 5.39
N GLN A 19 5.60 -20.19 4.09
CA GLN A 19 6.72 -19.56 3.41
C GLN A 19 6.13 -18.75 2.28
N ALA A 20 5.69 -17.56 2.62
CA ALA A 20 6.05 -16.34 1.91
C ALA A 20 5.54 -15.17 2.77
N ASP A 21 6.37 -14.79 3.73
CA ASP A 21 6.06 -13.77 4.72
C ASP A 21 6.28 -12.36 4.13
N TRP A 22 5.78 -12.09 2.92
CA TRP A 22 5.68 -10.72 2.39
C TRP A 22 4.59 -9.91 3.10
N ASP A 23 3.74 -10.56 3.90
CA ASP A 23 2.68 -9.88 4.65
C ASP A 23 3.11 -9.39 6.04
N ASN A 24 4.30 -9.71 6.59
CA ASN A 24 4.56 -9.47 8.04
C ASN A 24 6.03 -9.24 8.49
N ARG A 25 6.88 -8.63 7.68
CA ARG A 25 8.15 -8.04 8.19
C ARG A 25 8.32 -6.58 7.77
N ASP A 26 7.35 -5.77 8.15
CA ASP A 26 7.62 -4.44 8.70
C ASP A 26 6.55 -4.16 9.77
N PRO A 27 6.91 -3.75 11.00
CA PRO A 27 5.94 -3.08 11.86
C PRO A 27 5.57 -1.77 11.17
N VAL A 28 4.49 -1.78 10.40
CA VAL A 28 3.88 -0.57 9.86
C VAL A 28 3.46 0.27 11.06
N PRO A 29 4.04 1.45 11.32
CA PRO A 29 3.26 2.42 12.07
C PRO A 29 2.04 2.71 11.19
N THR A 30 0.83 2.64 11.75
CA THR A 30 -0.27 3.51 11.33
C THR A 30 0.36 4.83 10.82
N PRO A 31 0.35 5.22 9.53
CA PRO A 31 -0.75 5.32 8.57
C PRO A 31 -0.32 4.97 7.11
N TYR A 32 0.42 3.90 6.86
CA TYR A 32 0.99 3.59 5.54
C TYR A 32 0.03 2.72 4.70
N GLN A 33 -0.83 3.26 3.83
CA GLN A 33 -0.44 3.67 2.47
C GLN A 33 -0.76 5.14 2.15
N ALA A 34 -1.04 5.99 3.14
CA ALA A 34 -0.90 7.43 2.91
C ALA A 34 0.58 7.72 2.66
N SER A 35 0.97 7.86 1.39
CA SER A 35 2.21 8.59 1.12
C SER A 35 1.89 10.02 1.53
N ASN A 36 2.36 10.47 2.69
CA ASN A 36 2.20 11.86 3.10
C ASN A 36 2.92 12.73 2.06
N ILE A 37 2.16 13.28 1.12
CA ILE A 37 2.64 14.14 0.03
C ILE A 37 2.78 15.60 0.52
N GLY A 38 2.57 15.87 1.81
CA GLY A 38 2.75 17.20 2.42
C GLY A 38 4.08 17.32 3.16
N GLN A 39 5.07 18.03 2.59
CA GLN A 39 6.23 18.51 3.37
C GLN A 39 6.14 20.00 3.74
N ASN A 40 5.02 20.67 3.49
CA ASN A 40 4.85 22.07 3.90
C ASN A 40 3.41 22.31 4.34
N GLY A 41 3.13 21.97 5.61
CA GLY A 41 2.01 22.44 6.40
C GLY A 41 0.69 22.61 5.65
N LYS A 42 -0.03 21.51 5.48
CA LYS A 42 -1.50 21.39 5.41
C LYS A 42 -1.81 19.97 4.94
N ASP A 43 -1.88 19.08 5.93
CA ASP A 43 -2.73 17.89 5.92
C ASP A 43 -2.25 16.70 5.09
N ASP A 44 -2.28 15.55 5.74
CA ASP A 44 -1.86 14.30 5.13
C ASP A 44 -2.86 13.90 4.04
N ILE A 45 -2.34 13.25 3.00
CA ILE A 45 -3.15 12.71 1.90
C ILE A 45 -3.05 11.19 1.97
N ARG A 46 -4.19 10.54 2.19
CA ARG A 46 -4.26 9.08 2.15
C ARG A 46 -4.43 8.57 0.73
N PHE A 47 -3.40 7.95 0.17
CA PHE A 47 -3.41 7.38 -1.18
C PHE A 47 -3.52 5.85 -1.18
N PRO A 48 -4.70 5.25 -1.43
CA PRO A 48 -4.84 3.80 -1.50
C PRO A 48 -4.24 3.26 -2.81
N HIS A 49 -2.92 3.03 -2.85
CA HIS A 49 -2.19 2.59 -4.04
C HIS A 49 -2.73 1.27 -4.60
N SER A 50 -3.02 0.29 -3.73
CA SER A 50 -3.59 -1.01 -4.12
C SER A 50 -4.93 -0.88 -4.85
N ARG A 51 -5.80 0.03 -4.40
CA ARG A 51 -7.09 0.31 -5.05
C ARG A 51 -6.92 0.92 -6.44
N HIS A 52 -5.92 1.78 -6.63
CA HIS A 52 -5.65 2.34 -7.96
C HIS A 52 -5.06 1.27 -8.88
N ALA A 53 -4.11 0.48 -8.39
CA ALA A 53 -3.47 -0.59 -9.15
C ALA A 53 -4.42 -1.74 -9.54
N SER A 54 -5.51 -1.96 -8.79
CA SER A 54 -6.52 -2.95 -9.18
C SER A 54 -7.46 -2.47 -10.29
N ILE A 55 -7.51 -1.16 -10.55
CA ILE A 55 -8.40 -0.54 -11.56
C ILE A 55 -7.61 -0.09 -12.79
N PHE A 56 -6.36 0.33 -12.60
CA PHE A 56 -5.53 0.94 -13.64
C PHE A 56 -4.20 0.21 -13.79
N ALA A 57 -3.71 0.16 -15.04
CA ALA A 57 -2.37 -0.33 -15.32
C ALA A 57 -1.30 0.56 -14.67
N CYS A 58 -0.18 -0.05 -14.26
CA CYS A 58 0.90 0.65 -13.55
C CYS A 58 1.44 1.86 -14.34
N ASN A 59 1.45 1.77 -15.67
CA ASN A 59 1.97 2.81 -16.56
C ASN A 59 1.16 4.11 -16.58
N ILE A 60 -0.08 4.10 -16.07
CA ILE A 60 -0.87 5.32 -15.87
C ILE A 60 -0.16 6.26 -14.89
N CYS A 61 0.50 5.70 -13.87
CA CYS A 61 1.27 6.45 -12.88
C CYS A 61 2.79 6.40 -13.16
N HIS A 62 3.31 5.21 -13.46
CA HIS A 62 4.73 4.89 -13.62
C HIS A 62 5.10 4.72 -15.09
N ARG A 63 5.47 5.80 -15.77
CA ARG A 63 5.70 5.77 -17.23
C ARG A 63 6.88 4.90 -17.66
N ASP A 64 8.03 5.05 -17.01
CA ASP A 64 9.27 4.40 -17.48
C ASP A 64 9.67 3.24 -16.57
N ASN A 65 9.69 3.47 -15.25
CA ASN A 65 10.03 2.47 -14.26
C ASN A 65 9.07 2.52 -13.06
N ILE A 66 8.86 1.36 -12.46
CA ILE A 66 8.10 1.25 -11.21
C ILE A 66 9.06 1.58 -10.06
N ALA A 67 9.20 2.88 -9.79
CA ALA A 67 9.98 3.42 -8.69
C ALA A 67 9.14 4.41 -7.87
N LYS A 68 9.64 4.77 -6.68
CA LYS A 68 8.96 5.75 -5.81
C LYS A 68 8.82 7.09 -6.54
N ILE A 69 7.58 7.55 -6.70
CA ILE A 69 7.29 8.88 -7.26
C ILE A 69 7.42 9.89 -6.14
N ARG A 70 8.28 10.89 -6.33
CA ARG A 70 8.28 12.10 -5.49
C ARG A 70 7.25 13.05 -6.06
N LEU A 71 6.29 13.46 -5.25
CA LEU A 71 5.27 14.43 -5.62
C LEU A 71 5.43 15.66 -4.74
N ASP A 72 5.41 16.84 -5.37
CA ASP A 72 5.08 18.09 -4.71
C ASP A 72 3.60 18.42 -4.96
N GLN A 73 3.14 19.58 -4.46
CA GLN A 73 1.77 20.03 -4.64
C GLN A 73 1.35 20.12 -6.12
N GLN A 74 2.20 20.69 -6.98
CA GLN A 74 1.87 20.89 -8.39
C GLN A 74 1.77 19.54 -9.10
N GLN A 75 2.68 18.62 -8.84
CA GLN A 75 2.70 17.28 -9.41
C GLN A 75 1.51 16.45 -8.89
N GLY A 76 1.15 16.59 -7.61
CA GLY A 76 -0.03 15.95 -7.02
C GLY A 76 -1.33 16.43 -7.68
N HIS A 77 -1.53 17.75 -7.80
CA HIS A 77 -2.71 18.30 -8.46
C HIS A 77 -2.74 17.98 -9.97
N GLY A 78 -1.61 18.07 -10.67
CA GLY A 78 -1.55 17.78 -12.10
C GLY A 78 -1.73 16.30 -12.45
N ARG A 79 -1.47 15.37 -11.51
CA ARG A 79 -1.61 13.93 -11.77
C ARG A 79 -2.88 13.35 -11.16
N CYS A 80 -3.12 13.59 -9.89
CA CYS A 80 -4.23 12.99 -9.15
C CYS A 80 -5.55 13.71 -9.47
N LEU A 81 -5.58 15.03 -9.26
CA LEU A 81 -6.79 15.83 -9.43
C LEU A 81 -7.24 15.86 -10.89
N ASP A 82 -6.31 16.02 -11.83
CA ASP A 82 -6.65 15.99 -13.26
C ASP A 82 -7.21 14.64 -13.70
N CYS A 83 -6.66 13.52 -13.20
CA CYS A 83 -7.21 12.19 -13.49
C CYS A 83 -8.64 12.06 -12.93
N HIS A 84 -8.88 12.49 -11.69
CA HIS A 84 -10.21 12.41 -11.08
C HIS A 84 -11.25 13.27 -11.82
N ARG A 85 -10.86 14.48 -12.25
CA ARG A 85 -11.69 15.35 -13.08
C ARG A 85 -12.00 14.71 -14.43
N ASN A 86 -10.98 14.22 -15.13
CA ASN A 86 -11.13 13.63 -16.46
C ASN A 86 -11.97 12.35 -16.45
N LYS A 87 -11.91 11.56 -15.37
CA LYS A 87 -12.71 10.35 -15.21
C LYS A 87 -14.09 10.61 -14.60
N GLY A 88 -14.34 11.80 -14.05
CA GLY A 88 -15.54 12.10 -13.28
C GLY A 88 -15.69 11.18 -12.05
N ARG A 89 -14.57 10.73 -11.48
CA ARG A 89 -14.52 9.73 -10.40
C ARG A 89 -13.39 10.08 -9.43
N GLY A 90 -13.65 9.96 -8.14
CA GLY A 90 -12.70 10.31 -7.08
C GLY A 90 -12.86 11.75 -6.57
N PRO A 91 -12.19 12.10 -5.46
CA PRO A 91 -12.28 13.43 -4.87
C PRO A 91 -11.67 14.50 -5.77
N THR A 92 -12.34 15.66 -5.87
CA THR A 92 -11.89 16.82 -6.66
C THR A 92 -11.86 18.12 -5.87
N ASP A 93 -12.26 18.08 -4.61
CA ASP A 93 -12.22 19.16 -3.64
C ASP A 93 -11.03 19.01 -2.70
N CYS A 94 -10.70 20.07 -1.96
CA CYS A 94 -9.55 20.06 -1.06
C CYS A 94 -9.71 18.99 0.04
N GLY A 95 -10.86 18.97 0.72
CA GLY A 95 -11.11 18.06 1.85
C GLY A 95 -11.31 16.60 1.47
N GLY A 96 -11.59 16.28 0.19
CA GLY A 96 -11.66 14.90 -0.28
C GLY A 96 -10.30 14.23 -0.42
N CYS A 97 -9.22 15.02 -0.50
CA CYS A 97 -7.84 14.54 -0.58
C CYS A 97 -7.03 14.86 0.68
N HIS A 98 -7.12 16.10 1.16
CA HIS A 98 -6.41 16.62 2.32
C HIS A 98 -7.25 16.39 3.57
N ILE A 99 -6.87 15.39 4.36
CA ILE A 99 -7.55 15.05 5.61
C ILE A 99 -6.89 15.79 6.77
N HIS A 100 -7.65 16.72 7.36
CA HIS A 100 -7.34 17.38 8.62
C HIS A 100 -7.72 16.41 9.76
N GLU A 101 -6.77 16.02 10.60
CA GLU A 101 -7.04 15.27 11.85
C GLU A 101 -7.15 16.19 13.07
#